data_AF-A0A2R5G3W3-F1
#
_entry.id   AF-A0A2R5G3W3-F1
#
_cell.length_a   1.000
_cell.length_b   1.000
_cell.length_c   1.000
_cell.angle_alpha   90.00
_cell.angle_beta   90.00
_cell.angle_gamma   90.00
#
_symmetry.space_group_name_H-M   'P 1'
#
loop_
_entity.id
_entity.type
_entity.pdbx_description
1 polymer ?
#
loop_
_entity_poly.entity_id
_entity_poly.type
_entity_poly.pdbx_seq_one_letter_code
_entity_poly.pdbx_strand_id
1 'polypeptide(L)'
;MGDRLYQRRMVAQREAEARREGLCRVLNEDSRVQQVNRWQQKADGQRYRYRMEQLEEERRREEELRRAELEARARERESAQEGRLAEQLRKKHQEDNADAKRVELIIQSDPRLRDLQRKLKLAYVSKERTLQLKEKAEFEYMAKAEEAEMDRAMLDSMKEQEERRAREEASRQEWIKKSKEELLRQMQERKELNTMQATEEYETDKRNVDAVIEQIMREEQAAMEAKNRQQQETRELLQKYQVQYEQEKAARQREEEEHERRVQEYQAAVHKRAEAEAAKKEEEAARQEKIYQEMLQKQEEIRRKEEELLDIRETLSLEEVEQREQIREAARRERIRKMKQEMIEANEAQKGYKSALQQQEALEELELRQKMLERYEREAEKEREEARRRAAEMRAHRDAVEKQRQDRLDMYYKAQEQEKEEAVRQQLEDEFRERVVREAARRLLEQHKDVIESYGGGLRNFQF
;
A
#
# COMPACT_ATOMS: atom_id res chain seq x y z
N MET A 1 -15.18 -7.02 -152.83
CA MET A 1 -14.85 -7.63 -151.52
C MET A 1 -14.92 -6.60 -150.39
N GLY A 2 -16.05 -5.91 -150.20
CA GLY A 2 -16.17 -4.83 -149.19
C GLY A 2 -16.51 -5.33 -147.79
N ASP A 3 -17.64 -6.03 -147.65
CA ASP A 3 -18.22 -6.36 -146.34
C ASP A 3 -17.32 -7.18 -145.42
N ARG A 4 -16.53 -8.12 -145.96
CA ARG A 4 -15.59 -8.91 -145.16
C ARG A 4 -14.51 -8.07 -144.48
N LEU A 5 -14.10 -6.95 -145.09
CA LEU A 5 -13.13 -6.03 -144.48
C LEU A 5 -13.80 -5.16 -143.42
N TYR A 6 -15.04 -4.71 -143.65
CA TYR A 6 -15.81 -3.95 -142.65
C TYR A 6 -16.14 -4.79 -141.42
N GLN A 7 -16.61 -6.03 -141.61
CA GLN A 7 -16.87 -6.97 -140.51
C GLN A 7 -15.60 -7.28 -139.70
N ARG A 8 -14.46 -7.54 -140.36
CA ARG A 8 -13.17 -7.70 -139.67
C ARG A 8 -12.78 -6.47 -138.86
N ARG A 9 -13.02 -5.26 -139.37
CA ARG A 9 -12.72 -4.00 -138.66
C ARG A 9 -13.61 -3.79 -137.44
N MET A 10 -14.91 -4.08 -137.55
CA MET A 10 -15.87 -4.00 -136.43
C MET A 10 -15.57 -5.03 -135.34
N VAL A 11 -15.18 -6.26 -135.71
CA VAL A 11 -14.73 -7.27 -134.73
C VAL A 11 -13.44 -6.82 -134.04
N ALA A 12 -12.45 -6.34 -134.78
CA ALA A 12 -11.21 -5.81 -134.21
C ALA A 12 -11.43 -4.59 -133.29
N GLN A 13 -12.40 -3.71 -133.60
CA GLN A 13 -12.79 -2.61 -132.72
C GLN A 13 -13.44 -3.12 -131.43
N ARG A 14 -14.40 -4.05 -131.52
CA ARG A 14 -15.02 -4.67 -130.33
C ARG A 14 -14.00 -5.41 -129.46
N GLU A 15 -13.03 -6.10 -130.06
CA GLU A 15 -11.93 -6.71 -129.33
C GLU A 15 -11.03 -5.66 -128.65
N ALA A 16 -10.73 -4.54 -129.32
CA ALA A 16 -9.94 -3.46 -128.74
C ALA A 16 -10.68 -2.72 -127.62
N GLU A 17 -12.00 -2.52 -127.76
CA GLU A 17 -12.88 -1.96 -126.75
C GLU A 17 -13.01 -2.89 -125.55
N ALA A 18 -13.25 -4.19 -125.76
CA ALA A 18 -13.27 -5.19 -124.68
C ALA A 18 -11.93 -5.27 -123.93
N ARG A 19 -10.78 -5.17 -124.62
CA ARG A 19 -9.46 -5.08 -123.98
C ARG A 19 -9.29 -3.78 -123.19
N ARG A 20 -9.75 -2.64 -123.71
CA ARG A 20 -9.73 -1.35 -123.00
C ARG A 20 -10.63 -1.36 -121.77
N GLU A 21 -11.85 -1.88 -121.87
CA GLU A 21 -12.73 -2.07 -120.73
C GLU A 21 -12.13 -2.99 -119.69
N GLY A 22 -11.52 -4.11 -120.10
CA GLY A 22 -10.79 -5.01 -119.20
C GLY A 22 -9.68 -4.29 -118.44
N LEU A 23 -8.84 -3.52 -119.15
CA LEU A 23 -7.79 -2.71 -118.53
C LEU A 23 -8.36 -1.62 -117.60
N CYS A 24 -9.43 -0.93 -118.00
CA CYS A 24 -10.10 0.06 -117.15
C CYS A 24 -10.73 -0.57 -115.89
N ARG A 25 -11.27 -1.79 -115.97
CA ARG A 25 -11.76 -2.54 -114.80
C ARG A 25 -10.60 -2.87 -113.86
N VAL A 26 -9.52 -3.46 -114.38
CA VAL A 26 -8.30 -3.77 -113.59
C VAL A 26 -7.69 -2.51 -112.95
N LEU A 27 -7.61 -1.39 -113.67
CA LEU A 27 -7.09 -0.12 -113.11
C LEU A 27 -8.02 0.49 -112.04
N ASN A 28 -9.34 0.37 -112.21
CA ASN A 28 -10.31 0.80 -111.21
C ASN A 28 -10.32 -0.11 -109.97
N GLU A 29 -10.12 -1.42 -110.16
CA GLU A 29 -9.95 -2.41 -109.09
C GLU A 29 -8.65 -2.15 -108.32
N ASP A 30 -7.52 -1.98 -109.01
CA ASP A 30 -6.24 -1.65 -108.37
C ASP A 30 -6.31 -0.28 -107.66
N SER A 31 -6.92 0.74 -108.26
CA SER A 31 -7.13 2.04 -107.59
C SER A 31 -7.99 1.91 -106.31
N ARG A 32 -9.03 1.06 -106.33
CA ARG A 32 -9.84 0.75 -105.14
C ARG A 32 -9.04 -0.01 -104.08
N VAL A 33 -8.27 -1.02 -104.47
CA VAL A 33 -7.39 -1.78 -103.58
C VAL A 33 -6.33 -0.88 -102.96
N GLN A 34 -5.67 -0.01 -103.74
CA GLN A 34 -4.72 0.98 -103.24
C GLN A 34 -5.36 1.96 -102.25
N GLN A 35 -6.60 2.41 -102.49
CA GLN A 35 -7.32 3.24 -101.52
C GLN A 35 -7.63 2.46 -100.22
N VAL A 36 -8.16 1.24 -100.32
CA VAL A 36 -8.42 0.38 -99.15
C VAL A 36 -7.13 0.14 -98.36
N ASN A 37 -6.02 -0.18 -99.03
CA ASN A 37 -4.71 -0.37 -98.39
C ASN A 37 -4.22 0.91 -97.69
N ARG A 38 -4.40 2.10 -98.28
CA ARG A 38 -4.09 3.39 -97.62
C ARG A 38 -4.98 3.67 -96.40
N TRP A 39 -6.27 3.30 -96.46
CA TRP A 39 -7.18 3.43 -95.32
C TRP A 39 -6.85 2.42 -94.22
N GLN A 40 -6.49 1.18 -94.56
CA GLN A 40 -6.00 0.16 -93.62
C GLN A 40 -4.71 0.61 -92.95
N GLN A 41 -3.69 1.06 -93.69
CA GLN A 41 -2.46 1.61 -93.12
C GLN A 41 -2.70 2.79 -92.18
N LYS A 42 -3.65 3.68 -92.49
CA LYS A 42 -4.06 4.77 -91.58
C LYS A 42 -4.78 4.24 -90.33
N ALA A 43 -5.70 3.30 -90.49
CA ALA A 43 -6.44 2.70 -89.38
C ALA A 43 -5.53 1.91 -88.45
N ASP A 44 -4.59 1.14 -88.99
CA ASP A 44 -3.61 0.37 -88.22
C ASP A 44 -2.56 1.30 -87.57
N GLY A 45 -2.16 2.38 -88.24
CA GLY A 45 -1.37 3.46 -87.64
C GLY A 45 -2.09 4.17 -86.48
N GLN A 46 -3.40 4.40 -86.59
CA GLN A 46 -4.23 4.94 -85.49
C GLN A 46 -4.39 3.92 -84.34
N ARG A 47 -4.68 2.66 -84.65
CA ARG A 47 -4.77 1.56 -83.66
C ARG A 47 -3.45 1.36 -82.92
N TYR A 48 -2.32 1.47 -83.62
CA TYR A 48 -0.99 1.41 -83.01
C TYR A 48 -0.77 2.60 -82.07
N ARG A 49 -1.04 3.83 -82.50
CA ARG A 49 -0.94 5.02 -81.64
C ARG A 49 -1.82 4.93 -80.40
N TYR A 50 -3.09 4.55 -80.57
CA TYR A 50 -4.03 4.37 -79.45
C TYR A 50 -3.56 3.29 -78.48
N ARG A 51 -3.02 2.17 -78.98
CA ARG A 51 -2.43 1.13 -78.12
C ARG A 51 -1.18 1.62 -77.39
N MET A 52 -0.33 2.43 -78.02
CA MET A 52 0.84 3.03 -77.37
C MET A 52 0.42 4.04 -76.29
N GLU A 53 -0.58 4.88 -76.57
CA GLU A 53 -1.17 5.84 -75.63
C GLU A 53 -1.81 5.12 -74.43
N GLN A 54 -2.56 4.04 -74.65
CA GLN A 54 -3.08 3.18 -73.57
C GLN A 54 -1.95 2.57 -72.72
N LEU A 55 -0.89 2.04 -73.34
CA LEU A 55 0.27 1.51 -72.62
C LEU A 55 1.04 2.59 -71.83
N GLU A 56 1.08 3.83 -72.33
CA GLU A 56 1.65 4.96 -71.60
C GLU A 56 0.76 5.41 -70.43
N GLU A 57 -0.57 5.44 -70.59
CA GLU A 57 -1.50 5.70 -69.50
C GLU A 57 -1.43 4.61 -68.42
N GLU A 58 -1.40 3.33 -68.81
CA GLU A 58 -1.25 2.20 -67.89
C GLU A 58 0.07 2.31 -67.12
N ARG A 59 1.18 2.63 -67.78
CA ARG A 59 2.48 2.89 -67.13
C ARG A 59 2.43 4.07 -66.16
N ARG A 60 1.79 5.19 -66.53
CA ARG A 60 1.64 6.35 -65.63
C ARG A 60 0.81 5.98 -64.39
N ARG A 61 -0.31 5.26 -64.58
CA ARG A 61 -1.13 4.74 -63.47
C ARG A 61 -0.35 3.78 -62.58
N GLU A 62 0.44 2.85 -63.16
CA GLU A 62 1.34 1.97 -62.39
C GLU A 62 2.40 2.75 -61.61
N GLU A 63 3.00 3.79 -62.20
CA GLU A 63 3.98 4.63 -61.51
C GLU A 63 3.34 5.45 -60.39
N GLU A 64 2.16 6.02 -60.60
CA GLU A 64 1.40 6.75 -59.58
C GLU A 64 1.01 5.83 -58.42
N LEU A 65 0.51 4.62 -58.70
CA LEU A 65 0.22 3.61 -57.67
C LEU A 65 1.48 3.20 -56.91
N ARG A 66 2.61 2.94 -57.60
CA ARG A 66 3.89 2.61 -56.93
C ARG A 66 4.41 3.75 -56.08
N ARG A 67 4.25 5.01 -56.51
CA ARG A 67 4.60 6.19 -55.70
C ARG A 67 3.71 6.31 -54.46
N ALA A 68 2.39 6.15 -54.63
CA ALA A 68 1.44 6.16 -53.53
C ALA A 68 1.71 5.03 -52.51
N GLU A 69 2.04 3.82 -52.95
CA GLU A 69 2.46 2.72 -52.07
C GLU A 69 3.76 3.02 -51.32
N LEU A 70 4.76 3.63 -51.98
CA LEU A 70 6.01 4.02 -51.35
C LEU A 70 5.81 5.15 -50.33
N GLU A 71 4.98 6.15 -50.63
CA GLU A 71 4.60 7.20 -49.70
C GLU A 71 3.79 6.67 -48.52
N ALA A 72 2.83 5.77 -48.74
CA ALA A 72 2.09 5.13 -47.67
C ALA A 72 3.03 4.36 -46.72
N ARG A 73 3.93 3.54 -47.27
CA ARG A 73 4.95 2.82 -46.49
C ARG A 73 5.96 3.75 -45.79
N ALA A 74 6.25 4.93 -46.35
CA ALA A 74 7.07 5.94 -45.69
C ALA A 74 6.33 6.53 -44.48
N ARG A 75 5.08 6.97 -44.67
CA ARG A 75 4.23 7.53 -43.60
C ARG A 75 3.94 6.50 -42.50
N GLU A 76 3.74 5.23 -42.83
CA GLU A 76 3.62 4.14 -41.85
C GLU A 76 4.90 3.98 -41.01
N ARG A 77 6.08 4.08 -41.63
CA ARG A 77 7.38 4.01 -40.91
C ARG A 77 7.60 5.23 -40.03
N GLU A 78 7.28 6.42 -40.53
CA GLU A 78 7.35 7.68 -39.78
C GLU A 78 6.40 7.62 -38.57
N SER A 79 5.13 7.31 -38.78
CA SER A 79 4.14 7.17 -37.70
C SER A 79 4.51 6.06 -36.69
N ALA A 80 5.10 4.96 -37.14
CA ALA A 80 5.61 3.92 -36.23
C ALA A 80 6.86 4.37 -35.44
N GLN A 81 7.71 5.23 -36.00
CA GLN A 81 8.85 5.82 -35.29
C GLN A 81 8.39 6.89 -34.29
N GLU A 82 7.48 7.78 -34.71
CA GLU A 82 6.83 8.77 -33.84
C GLU A 82 6.07 8.11 -32.70
N GLY A 83 5.32 7.04 -32.96
CA GLY A 83 4.62 6.27 -31.93
C GLY A 83 5.59 5.67 -30.90
N ARG A 84 6.69 5.05 -31.34
CA ARG A 84 7.74 4.54 -30.44
C ARG A 84 8.41 5.65 -29.63
N LEU A 85 8.69 6.80 -30.25
CA LEU A 85 9.27 7.96 -29.57
C LEU A 85 8.29 8.55 -28.55
N ALA A 86 7.01 8.69 -28.90
CA ALA A 86 5.96 9.15 -28.01
C ALA A 86 5.75 8.19 -26.82
N GLU A 87 5.82 6.88 -27.03
CA GLU A 87 5.81 5.89 -25.94
C GLU A 87 7.04 6.02 -25.02
N GLN A 88 8.24 6.20 -25.58
CA GLN A 88 9.46 6.41 -24.80
C GLN A 88 9.41 7.71 -23.99
N LEU A 89 8.96 8.82 -24.60
CA LEU A 89 8.75 10.10 -23.93
C LEU A 89 7.68 10.00 -22.85
N ARG A 90 6.59 9.26 -23.10
CA ARG A 90 5.54 9.00 -22.11
C ARG A 90 6.05 8.19 -20.92
N LYS A 91 6.85 7.13 -21.16
CA LYS A 91 7.48 6.33 -20.10
C LYS A 91 8.42 7.18 -19.26
N LYS A 92 9.34 7.90 -19.91
CA LYS A 92 10.24 8.83 -19.22
C LYS A 92 9.48 9.87 -18.40
N HIS A 93 8.44 10.49 -18.97
CA HIS A 93 7.61 11.45 -18.24
C HIS A 93 6.86 10.80 -17.06
N GLN A 94 6.45 9.52 -17.17
CA GLN A 94 5.86 8.78 -16.06
C GLN A 94 6.88 8.47 -14.95
N GLU A 95 8.11 8.11 -15.33
CA GLU A 95 9.26 7.92 -14.42
C GLU A 95 9.60 9.25 -13.70
N ASP A 96 9.83 10.34 -14.46
CA ASP A 96 10.11 11.69 -13.94
C ASP A 96 9.02 12.14 -12.94
N ASN A 97 7.73 11.86 -13.23
CA ASN A 97 6.61 12.18 -12.33
C ASN A 97 6.52 11.24 -11.11
N ALA A 98 6.93 9.97 -11.24
CA ALA A 98 6.98 9.04 -10.11
C ALA A 98 8.11 9.43 -9.15
N ASP A 99 9.28 9.80 -9.68
CA ASP A 99 10.41 10.29 -8.90
C ASP A 99 10.11 11.63 -8.23
N ALA A 100 9.47 12.57 -8.94
CA ALA A 100 9.01 13.82 -8.34
C ALA A 100 8.04 13.59 -7.17
N LYS A 101 7.07 12.67 -7.32
CA LYS A 101 6.16 12.28 -6.23
C LYS A 101 6.86 11.54 -5.10
N ARG A 102 7.86 10.70 -5.38
CA ARG A 102 8.69 10.03 -4.37
C ARG A 102 9.47 11.05 -3.54
N VAL A 103 10.08 12.04 -4.20
CA VAL A 103 10.77 13.16 -3.56
C VAL A 103 9.81 14.01 -2.73
N GLU A 104 8.63 14.34 -3.25
CA GLU A 104 7.61 15.09 -2.52
C GLU A 104 7.13 14.32 -1.27
N LEU A 105 6.85 13.01 -1.41
CA LEU A 105 6.46 12.17 -0.28
C LEU A 105 7.55 12.08 0.79
N ILE A 106 8.82 11.98 0.41
CA ILE A 106 9.96 12.07 1.34
C ILE A 106 9.94 13.41 2.07
N ILE A 107 9.79 14.53 1.33
CA ILE A 107 9.77 15.88 1.91
C ILE A 107 8.61 16.08 2.89
N GLN A 108 7.42 15.54 2.59
CA GLN A 108 6.23 15.66 3.44
C GLN A 108 6.29 14.72 4.65
N SER A 109 6.81 13.50 4.48
CA SER A 109 6.85 12.47 5.53
C SER A 109 7.99 12.66 6.53
N ASP A 110 9.10 13.27 6.13
CA ASP A 110 10.28 13.36 7.00
C ASP A 110 10.08 14.34 8.18
N PRO A 111 10.31 13.90 9.43
CA PRO A 111 10.10 14.74 10.61
C PRO A 111 11.10 15.91 10.67
N ARG A 112 12.34 15.74 10.20
CA ARG A 112 13.38 16.78 10.31
C ARG A 112 13.01 18.01 9.47
N LEU A 113 12.51 17.78 8.25
CA LEU A 113 12.03 18.85 7.36
C LEU A 113 10.78 19.54 7.91
N ARG A 114 9.86 18.77 8.50
CA ARG A 114 8.65 19.31 9.14
C ARG A 114 8.98 20.22 10.32
N ASP A 115 9.95 19.83 11.14
CA ASP A 115 10.42 20.65 12.27
C ASP A 115 11.21 21.88 11.80
N LEU A 116 11.97 21.77 10.71
CA LEU A 116 12.60 22.94 10.07
C LEU A 116 11.54 23.95 9.57
N GLN A 117 10.49 23.49 8.89
CA GLN A 117 9.37 24.33 8.47
C GLN A 117 8.64 24.98 9.66
N ARG A 118 8.47 24.26 10.79
CA ARG A 118 7.89 24.82 12.02
C ARG A 118 8.77 25.94 12.60
N LYS A 119 10.09 25.71 12.73
CA LYS A 119 11.04 26.74 13.19
C LYS A 119 11.01 27.98 12.29
N LEU A 120 10.92 27.80 10.97
CA LEU A 120 10.82 28.90 10.01
C LEU A 120 9.53 29.70 10.17
N LYS A 121 8.37 29.04 10.31
CA LYS A 121 7.09 29.72 10.59
C LYS A 121 7.15 30.53 11.90
N LEU A 122 7.79 30.01 12.94
CA LEU A 122 8.02 30.75 14.19
C LEU A 122 8.94 31.97 13.99
N ALA A 123 9.96 31.86 13.14
CA ALA A 123 10.82 32.99 12.79
C ALA A 123 10.05 34.09 12.03
N TYR A 124 9.16 33.73 11.10
CA TYR A 124 8.24 34.67 10.43
C TYR A 124 7.33 35.39 11.43
N VAL A 125 6.60 34.66 12.27
CA VAL A 125 5.70 35.25 13.28
C VAL A 125 6.47 36.16 14.25
N SER A 126 7.71 35.80 14.60
CA SER A 126 8.56 36.67 15.43
C SER A 126 9.10 37.89 14.69
N LYS A 127 9.34 37.80 13.37
CA LYS A 127 9.72 38.95 12.54
C LYS A 127 8.54 39.94 12.44
N GLU A 128 7.35 39.44 12.15
CA GLU A 128 6.11 40.22 12.17
C GLU A 128 5.88 40.87 13.54
N ARG A 129 6.03 40.12 14.64
CA ARG A 129 5.91 40.67 16.00
C ARG A 129 6.94 41.76 16.31
N THR A 130 8.18 41.64 15.82
CA THR A 130 9.20 42.70 16.02
C THR A 130 8.93 43.93 15.14
N LEU A 131 8.32 43.77 13.97
CA LEU A 131 7.83 44.89 13.16
C LEU A 131 6.65 45.60 13.85
N GLN A 132 5.63 44.86 14.29
CA GLN A 132 4.50 45.42 15.05
C GLN A 132 4.93 46.17 16.31
N LEU A 133 5.96 45.69 17.02
CA LEU A 133 6.52 46.38 18.19
C LEU A 133 7.26 47.68 17.81
N LYS A 134 7.92 47.73 16.65
CA LYS A 134 8.53 48.96 16.11
C LYS A 134 7.47 49.96 15.67
N GLU A 135 6.50 49.52 14.88
CA GLU A 135 5.34 50.34 14.46
C GLU A 135 4.63 50.92 15.68
N LYS A 136 4.33 50.10 16.70
CA LYS A 136 3.71 50.58 17.95
C LYS A 136 4.59 51.59 18.68
N ALA A 137 5.92 51.40 18.73
CA ALA A 137 6.83 52.36 19.34
C ALA A 137 6.92 53.68 18.55
N GLU A 138 6.85 53.62 17.22
CA GLU A 138 6.77 54.80 16.33
C GLU A 138 5.43 55.53 16.52
N PHE A 139 4.30 54.83 16.57
CA PHE A 139 3.00 55.42 16.91
C PHE A 139 2.98 56.04 18.32
N GLU A 140 3.54 55.37 19.33
CA GLU A 140 3.67 55.93 20.68
C GLU A 140 4.60 57.15 20.74
N TYR A 141 5.62 57.21 19.88
CA TYR A 141 6.50 58.37 19.76
C TYR A 141 5.79 59.55 19.08
N MET A 142 5.10 59.30 17.96
CA MET A 142 4.30 60.31 17.26
C MET A 142 3.18 60.86 18.14
N ALA A 143 2.43 60.00 18.83
CA ALA A 143 1.37 60.43 19.74
C ALA A 143 1.90 61.31 20.89
N LYS A 144 3.08 60.99 21.45
CA LYS A 144 3.74 61.84 22.46
C LYS A 144 4.26 63.16 21.88
N ALA A 145 4.65 63.19 20.62
CA ALA A 145 5.04 64.43 19.94
C ALA A 145 3.82 65.33 19.70
N GLU A 146 2.71 64.76 19.23
CA GLU A 146 1.42 65.46 19.07
C GLU A 146 0.88 65.97 20.41
N GLU A 147 0.90 65.15 21.47
CA GLU A 147 0.51 65.55 22.83
C GLU A 147 1.37 66.72 23.33
N ALA A 148 2.70 66.67 23.13
CA ALA A 148 3.60 67.76 23.48
C ALA A 148 3.41 69.04 22.62
N GLU A 149 2.91 68.94 21.39
CA GLU A 149 2.53 70.10 20.58
C GLU A 149 1.17 70.68 21.02
N MET A 150 0.20 69.83 21.37
CA MET A 150 -1.08 70.27 21.95
C MET A 150 -0.89 70.96 23.30
N ASP A 151 -0.04 70.42 24.17
CA ASP A 151 0.33 71.05 25.46
C ASP A 151 0.98 72.42 25.26
N ARG A 152 1.89 72.56 24.28
CA ARG A 152 2.49 73.86 23.94
C ARG A 152 1.44 74.85 23.44
N ALA A 153 0.56 74.43 22.52
CA ALA A 153 -0.51 75.27 22.01
C ALA A 153 -1.52 75.67 23.11
N MET A 154 -1.82 74.77 24.06
CA MET A 154 -2.65 75.08 25.21
C MET A 154 -1.96 76.08 26.16
N LEU A 155 -0.68 75.88 26.47
CA LEU A 155 0.10 76.81 27.30
C LEU A 155 0.22 78.19 26.65
N ASP A 156 0.42 78.27 25.34
CA ASP A 156 0.50 79.55 24.63
C ASP A 156 -0.88 80.24 24.51
N SER A 157 -1.96 79.48 24.33
CA SER A 157 -3.34 79.99 24.44
C SER A 157 -3.68 80.48 25.86
N MET A 158 -3.20 79.78 26.90
CA MET A 158 -3.35 80.25 28.29
C MET A 158 -2.55 81.53 28.54
N LYS A 159 -1.30 81.62 28.07
CA LYS A 159 -0.52 82.88 28.12
C LYS A 159 -1.20 84.01 27.38
N GLU A 160 -1.76 83.77 26.18
CA GLU A 160 -2.48 84.81 25.43
C GLU A 160 -3.74 85.26 26.17
N GLN A 161 -4.48 84.33 26.81
CA GLN A 161 -5.60 84.69 27.68
C GLN A 161 -5.17 85.44 28.94
N GLU A 162 -4.05 85.06 29.58
CA GLU A 162 -3.48 85.76 30.73
C GLU A 162 -2.98 87.15 30.36
N GLU A 163 -2.26 87.30 29.24
CA GLU A 163 -1.87 88.61 28.71
C GLU A 163 -3.08 89.46 28.36
N ARG A 164 -4.11 88.88 27.75
CA ARG A 164 -5.35 89.60 27.44
C ARG A 164 -6.08 90.03 28.70
N ARG A 165 -6.19 89.15 29.72
CA ARG A 165 -6.72 89.52 31.04
C ARG A 165 -5.87 90.59 31.69
N ALA A 166 -4.54 90.50 31.65
CA ALA A 166 -3.64 91.52 32.19
C ALA A 166 -3.77 92.86 31.45
N ARG A 167 -4.02 92.86 30.13
CA ARG A 167 -4.32 94.09 29.35
C ARG A 167 -5.71 94.65 29.68
N GLU A 168 -6.73 93.81 29.83
CA GLU A 168 -8.08 94.20 30.25
C GLU A 168 -8.10 94.71 31.71
N GLU A 169 -7.31 94.09 32.60
CA GLU A 169 -7.08 94.54 33.98
C GLU A 169 -6.25 95.82 34.03
N ALA A 170 -5.20 95.97 33.23
CA ALA A 170 -4.46 97.23 33.10
C ALA A 170 -5.36 98.35 32.57
N SER A 171 -6.19 98.08 31.56
CA SER A 171 -7.18 99.02 31.04
C SER A 171 -8.25 99.37 32.09
N ARG A 172 -8.71 98.39 32.87
CA ARG A 172 -9.59 98.62 34.02
C ARG A 172 -8.89 99.42 35.12
N GLN A 173 -7.63 99.14 35.43
CA GLN A 173 -6.85 99.89 36.42
C GLN A 173 -6.58 101.32 35.95
N GLU A 174 -6.34 101.56 34.67
CA GLU A 174 -6.28 102.90 34.08
C GLU A 174 -7.62 103.60 34.11
N TRP A 175 -8.72 102.91 33.80
CA TRP A 175 -10.07 103.47 33.88
C TRP A 175 -10.45 103.77 35.34
N ILE A 176 -10.09 102.90 36.28
CA ILE A 176 -10.25 103.10 37.73
C ILE A 176 -9.33 104.23 38.20
N LYS A 177 -8.10 104.37 37.68
CA LYS A 177 -7.22 105.51 38.01
C LYS A 177 -7.82 106.82 37.50
N LYS A 178 -8.20 106.90 36.23
CA LYS A 178 -8.86 108.08 35.62
C LYS A 178 -10.17 108.41 36.34
N SER A 179 -11.01 107.42 36.61
CA SER A 179 -12.25 107.56 37.38
C SER A 179 -11.99 107.95 38.84
N LYS A 180 -10.89 107.48 39.45
CA LYS A 180 -10.46 107.86 40.81
C LYS A 180 -9.81 109.24 40.83
N GLU A 181 -9.16 109.69 39.77
CA GLU A 181 -8.62 111.04 39.60
C GLU A 181 -9.78 112.04 39.41
N GLU A 182 -10.74 111.72 38.54
CA GLU A 182 -11.99 112.47 38.36
C GLU A 182 -12.81 112.49 39.66
N LEU A 183 -12.95 111.35 40.34
CA LEU A 183 -13.62 111.26 41.64
C LEU A 183 -12.83 111.96 42.75
N LEU A 184 -11.49 111.95 42.74
CA LEU A 184 -10.66 112.67 43.72
C LEU A 184 -10.76 114.18 43.51
N ARG A 185 -10.82 114.64 42.26
CA ARG A 185 -11.11 116.03 41.91
C ARG A 185 -12.53 116.41 42.36
N GLN A 186 -13.53 115.63 41.99
CA GLN A 186 -14.91 115.83 42.46
C GLN A 186 -15.01 115.73 43.98
N MET A 187 -14.19 114.92 44.65
CA MET A 187 -14.10 114.81 46.12
C MET A 187 -13.22 115.90 46.75
N GLN A 188 -12.40 116.64 46.00
CA GLN A 188 -11.78 117.87 46.47
C GLN A 188 -12.83 118.98 46.43
N GLU A 189 -13.49 119.16 45.29
CA GLU A 189 -14.65 120.05 45.11
C GLU A 189 -15.77 119.73 46.15
N ARG A 190 -16.09 118.45 46.39
CA ARG A 190 -17.02 118.01 47.46
C ARG A 190 -16.43 118.02 48.85
N LYS A 191 -15.12 117.93 49.09
CA LYS A 191 -14.57 118.10 50.44
C LYS A 191 -14.54 119.57 50.82
N GLU A 192 -14.35 120.49 49.88
CA GLU A 192 -14.51 121.91 50.14
C GLU A 192 -15.96 122.22 50.54
N LEU A 193 -16.97 121.64 49.87
CA LEU A 193 -18.37 121.71 50.34
C LEU A 193 -18.63 120.94 51.66
N ASN A 194 -18.23 119.67 51.74
CA ASN A 194 -18.58 118.79 52.85
C ASN A 194 -17.73 119.04 54.11
N THR A 195 -16.57 119.71 54.05
CA THR A 195 -15.90 120.15 55.29
C THR A 195 -16.67 121.28 55.96
N MET A 196 -17.53 122.01 55.23
CA MET A 196 -18.48 122.95 55.82
C MET A 196 -19.74 122.26 56.38
N GLN A 197 -20.15 121.11 55.83
CA GLN A 197 -21.37 120.39 56.25
C GLN A 197 -21.12 119.28 57.28
N ALA A 198 -20.02 118.54 57.19
CA ALA A 198 -19.69 117.41 58.07
C ALA A 198 -19.27 117.84 59.48
N THR A 199 -18.87 119.11 59.67
CA THR A 199 -18.76 119.72 60.99
C THR A 199 -20.10 119.84 61.71
N GLU A 200 -21.21 119.92 60.96
CA GLU A 200 -22.57 120.00 61.51
C GLU A 200 -23.16 118.61 61.77
N GLU A 201 -22.90 117.63 60.89
CA GLU A 201 -23.49 116.29 60.99
C GLU A 201 -22.78 115.35 61.99
N TYR A 202 -21.46 115.45 62.17
CA TYR A 202 -20.69 114.56 63.07
C TYR A 202 -21.16 114.59 64.54
N GLU A 203 -21.72 115.73 65.00
CA GLU A 203 -22.30 115.83 66.35
C GLU A 203 -23.63 115.10 66.53
N THR A 204 -24.31 114.73 65.43
CA THR A 204 -25.60 114.04 65.47
C THR A 204 -25.44 112.52 65.50
N ASP A 205 -24.60 111.96 64.63
CA ASP A 205 -24.63 110.52 64.34
C ASP A 205 -23.88 109.65 65.38
N LYS A 206 -22.97 110.25 66.15
CA LYS A 206 -22.32 109.59 67.31
C LYS A 206 -23.33 109.05 68.33
N ARG A 207 -24.56 109.58 68.37
CA ARG A 207 -25.61 109.15 69.30
C ARG A 207 -26.39 107.90 68.84
N ASN A 208 -26.28 107.51 67.58
CA ASN A 208 -27.11 106.43 67.00
C ASN A 208 -26.42 105.05 67.01
N VAL A 209 -25.08 105.02 66.94
CA VAL A 209 -24.30 103.79 66.73
C VAL A 209 -24.29 102.85 67.94
N ASP A 210 -24.34 103.39 69.16
CA ASP A 210 -24.25 102.61 70.40
C ASP A 210 -25.47 101.68 70.62
N ALA A 211 -26.59 101.88 69.90
CA ALA A 211 -27.85 101.16 70.13
C ALA A 211 -27.97 99.81 69.38
N VAL A 212 -27.14 99.53 68.38
CA VAL A 212 -27.33 98.38 67.45
C VAL A 212 -26.52 97.14 67.85
N ILE A 213 -25.43 97.32 68.61
CA ILE A 213 -24.45 96.25 68.87
C ILE A 213 -24.99 95.16 69.82
N GLU A 214 -25.95 95.46 70.70
CA GLU A 214 -26.49 94.48 71.67
C GLU A 214 -27.36 93.37 71.06
N GLN A 215 -27.87 93.55 69.82
CA GLN A 215 -28.91 92.66 69.28
C GLN A 215 -28.37 91.37 68.63
N ILE A 216 -27.12 91.36 68.15
CA ILE A 216 -26.58 90.30 67.28
C ILE A 216 -26.10 89.05 68.05
N MET A 217 -25.65 89.21 69.30
CA MET A 217 -24.96 88.14 70.07
C MET A 217 -25.86 86.98 70.55
N ARG A 218 -27.15 86.92 70.21
CA ARG A 218 -28.12 85.95 70.77
C ARG A 218 -28.49 84.77 69.87
N GLU A 219 -28.24 84.82 68.55
CA GLU A 219 -28.79 83.82 67.62
C GLU A 219 -27.82 82.64 67.31
N GLU A 220 -26.54 82.75 67.65
CA GLU A 220 -25.50 81.86 67.11
C GLU A 220 -25.36 80.48 67.79
N GLN A 221 -25.96 80.25 68.98
CA GLN A 221 -25.68 79.06 69.80
C GLN A 221 -26.53 77.81 69.46
N ALA A 222 -27.62 77.92 68.70
CA ALA A 222 -28.57 76.82 68.52
C ALA A 222 -28.18 75.75 67.47
N ALA A 223 -27.17 76.00 66.61
CA ALA A 223 -26.94 75.23 65.40
C ALA A 223 -26.06 73.95 65.54
N MET A 224 -25.38 73.76 66.67
CA MET A 224 -24.27 72.80 66.78
C MET A 224 -24.64 71.33 67.07
N GLU A 225 -25.81 71.04 67.64
CA GLU A 225 -26.09 69.71 68.23
C GLU A 225 -26.57 68.63 67.24
N ALA A 226 -27.06 69.00 66.05
CA ALA A 226 -27.70 68.07 65.13
C ALA A 226 -26.74 67.06 64.43
N LYS A 227 -25.44 67.35 64.40
CA LYS A 227 -24.47 66.67 63.50
C LYS A 227 -24.03 65.26 63.95
N ASN A 228 -24.14 64.94 65.24
CA ASN A 228 -23.47 63.76 65.81
C ASN A 228 -24.22 62.41 65.69
N ARG A 229 -25.47 62.36 65.21
CA ARG A 229 -26.29 61.13 65.23
C ARG A 229 -26.10 60.21 64.02
N GLN A 230 -25.61 60.71 62.88
CA GLN A 230 -25.61 59.95 61.61
C GLN A 230 -24.43 58.98 61.40
N GLN A 231 -23.46 58.89 62.31
CA GLN A 231 -22.24 58.09 62.11
C GLN A 231 -22.31 56.64 62.62
N GLN A 232 -23.41 56.20 63.24
CA GLN A 232 -23.50 54.87 63.87
C GLN A 232 -24.07 53.77 62.96
N GLU A 233 -24.94 54.12 62.01
CA GLU A 233 -25.68 53.13 61.18
C GLU A 233 -24.79 52.39 60.17
N THR A 234 -23.65 52.96 59.76
CA THR A 234 -22.79 52.42 58.70
C THR A 234 -21.96 51.19 59.09
N ARG A 235 -22.00 50.74 60.36
CA ARG A 235 -21.20 49.59 60.85
C ARG A 235 -21.87 48.23 60.73
N GLU A 236 -23.20 48.16 60.63
CA GLU A 236 -23.93 46.87 60.63
C GLU A 236 -23.96 46.18 59.25
N LEU A 237 -23.73 46.93 58.16
CA LEU A 237 -23.79 46.41 56.80
C LEU A 237 -22.67 45.39 56.48
N LEU A 238 -21.55 45.45 57.22
CA LEU A 238 -20.35 44.64 56.95
C LEU A 238 -20.50 43.15 57.33
N GLN A 239 -21.44 42.80 58.21
CA GLN A 239 -21.63 41.41 58.67
C GLN A 239 -22.35 40.50 57.65
N LYS A 240 -22.99 41.07 56.62
CA LYS A 240 -23.84 40.29 55.70
C LYS A 240 -23.08 39.60 54.55
N TYR A 241 -21.80 39.92 54.33
CA TYR A 241 -21.03 39.43 53.18
C TYR A 241 -20.25 38.12 53.42
N GLN A 242 -20.07 37.67 54.67
CA GLN A 242 -19.31 36.45 54.97
C GLN A 242 -20.09 35.14 54.75
N VAL A 243 -21.43 35.18 54.69
CA VAL A 243 -22.26 33.97 54.58
C VAL A 243 -22.41 33.47 53.12
N GLN A 244 -22.15 34.31 52.12
CA GLN A 244 -22.33 33.94 50.71
C GLN A 244 -21.15 33.16 50.12
N TYR A 245 -19.96 33.22 50.72
CA TYR A 245 -18.75 32.59 50.17
C TYR A 245 -18.66 31.07 50.42
N GLU A 246 -19.36 30.53 51.44
CA GLU A 246 -19.32 29.09 51.73
C GLU A 246 -20.27 28.25 50.86
N GLN A 247 -21.28 28.87 50.24
CA GLN A 247 -22.30 28.15 49.47
C GLN A 247 -21.82 27.73 48.07
N GLU A 248 -20.94 28.48 47.41
CA GLU A 248 -20.39 28.11 46.09
C GLU A 248 -19.36 26.97 46.14
N LYS A 249 -18.68 26.76 47.28
CA LYS A 249 -17.64 25.73 47.40
C LYS A 249 -18.22 24.31 47.43
N ALA A 250 -19.46 24.16 47.92
CA ALA A 250 -20.13 22.86 48.03
C ALA A 250 -20.73 22.33 46.71
N ALA A 251 -20.96 23.21 45.72
CA ALA A 251 -21.56 22.82 44.45
C ALA A 251 -20.57 22.07 43.53
N ARG A 252 -19.27 22.43 43.58
CA ARG A 252 -18.27 21.97 42.61
C ARG A 252 -17.69 20.57 42.88
N GLN A 253 -17.97 19.96 44.04
CA GLN A 253 -17.50 18.61 44.38
C GLN A 253 -18.45 17.47 43.96
N ARG A 254 -19.64 17.78 43.40
CA ARG A 254 -20.62 16.75 42.99
C ARG A 254 -20.54 16.35 41.51
N GLU A 255 -19.77 17.07 40.69
CA GLU A 255 -19.66 16.79 39.26
C GLU A 255 -18.49 15.84 38.92
N GLU A 256 -17.50 15.69 39.80
CA GLU A 256 -16.33 14.82 39.57
C GLU A 256 -16.62 13.34 39.91
N GLU A 257 -17.50 13.05 40.88
CA GLU A 257 -17.81 11.67 41.31
C GLU A 257 -18.64 10.86 40.29
N GLU A 258 -19.37 11.50 39.37
CA GLU A 258 -20.14 10.78 38.34
C GLU A 258 -19.29 10.31 37.15
N HIS A 259 -18.09 10.87 36.96
CA HIS A 259 -17.27 10.59 35.77
C HIS A 259 -16.37 9.35 35.90
N GLU A 260 -16.02 8.94 37.13
CA GLU A 260 -15.19 7.75 37.38
C GLU A 260 -15.97 6.42 37.30
N ARG A 261 -17.28 6.43 37.59
CA ARG A 261 -18.12 5.22 37.55
C ARG A 261 -18.27 4.60 36.15
N ARG A 262 -18.17 5.40 35.08
CA ARG A 262 -18.35 4.91 33.70
C ARG A 262 -17.12 4.21 33.10
N VAL A 263 -15.95 4.32 33.71
CA VAL A 263 -14.70 3.77 33.16
C VAL A 263 -14.42 2.34 33.63
N GLN A 264 -14.95 1.94 34.81
CA GLN A 264 -14.68 0.62 35.39
C GLN A 264 -15.55 -0.52 34.82
N GLU A 265 -16.74 -0.22 34.29
CA GLU A 265 -17.67 -1.25 33.80
C GLU A 265 -17.28 -1.84 32.42
N TYR A 266 -16.47 -1.13 31.62
CA TYR A 266 -16.11 -1.57 30.26
C TYR A 266 -14.95 -2.58 30.21
N GLN A 267 -14.08 -2.60 31.22
CA GLN A 267 -12.87 -3.46 31.23
C GLN A 267 -13.11 -4.88 31.78
N ALA A 268 -14.17 -5.09 32.56
CA ALA A 268 -14.49 -6.38 33.17
C ALA A 268 -15.11 -7.42 32.20
N ALA A 269 -15.64 -6.99 31.05
CA ALA A 269 -16.42 -7.84 30.15
C ALA A 269 -15.57 -8.60 29.09
N VAL A 270 -14.33 -8.17 28.81
CA VAL A 270 -13.52 -8.71 27.71
C VAL A 270 -12.58 -9.84 28.16
N HIS A 271 -12.04 -9.79 29.39
CA HIS A 271 -11.07 -10.78 29.87
C HIS A 271 -11.67 -12.14 30.31
N LYS A 272 -12.99 -12.25 30.52
CA LYS A 272 -13.65 -13.50 30.98
C LYS A 272 -14.23 -14.39 29.88
N ARG A 273 -13.80 -14.22 28.62
CA ARG A 273 -14.16 -15.11 27.49
C ARG A 273 -12.97 -15.80 26.80
N ALA A 274 -11.73 -15.53 27.22
CA ALA A 274 -10.52 -16.09 26.59
C ALA A 274 -9.94 -17.32 27.31
N GLU A 275 -10.33 -17.61 28.56
CA GLU A 275 -9.66 -18.61 29.41
C GLU A 275 -10.48 -19.90 29.64
N ALA A 276 -11.63 -20.08 28.96
CA ALA A 276 -12.56 -21.19 29.20
C ALA A 276 -12.59 -22.30 28.13
N GLU A 277 -11.92 -22.13 26.98
CA GLU A 277 -11.95 -23.10 25.87
C GLU A 277 -10.63 -23.89 25.68
N ALA A 278 -9.59 -23.62 26.48
CA ALA A 278 -8.22 -24.06 26.17
C ALA A 278 -7.79 -25.45 26.70
N ALA A 279 -8.47 -26.06 27.69
CA ALA A 279 -7.91 -27.23 28.41
C ALA A 279 -8.87 -28.41 28.71
N LYS A 280 -10.07 -28.48 28.12
CA LYS A 280 -10.92 -29.70 28.16
C LYS A 280 -10.46 -30.78 27.17
N LYS A 281 -9.14 -31.05 27.11
CA LYS A 281 -8.51 -31.93 26.12
C LYS A 281 -7.54 -32.97 26.68
N GLU A 282 -7.40 -33.10 28.01
CA GLU A 282 -6.46 -34.04 28.65
C GLU A 282 -7.11 -35.19 29.44
N GLU A 283 -8.43 -35.25 29.61
CA GLU A 283 -9.10 -36.31 30.41
C GLU A 283 -9.55 -37.57 29.65
N GLU A 284 -9.52 -37.61 28.31
CA GLU A 284 -10.04 -38.77 27.55
C GLU A 284 -9.04 -39.93 27.38
N ALA A 285 -7.77 -39.77 27.76
CA ALA A 285 -6.70 -40.76 27.51
C ALA A 285 -6.69 -41.98 28.48
N ALA A 286 -7.40 -41.93 29.61
CA ALA A 286 -7.17 -42.83 30.76
C ALA A 286 -8.05 -44.09 30.84
N ARG A 287 -8.74 -44.52 29.75
CA ARG A 287 -9.76 -45.60 29.81
C ARG A 287 -9.45 -46.92 29.08
N GLN A 288 -8.23 -47.12 28.56
CA GLN A 288 -7.94 -48.29 27.67
C GLN A 288 -7.17 -49.48 28.32
N GLU A 289 -6.78 -49.44 29.59
CA GLU A 289 -5.72 -50.33 30.12
C GLU A 289 -6.17 -51.55 30.97
N LYS A 290 -7.46 -51.94 30.97
CA LYS A 290 -7.99 -52.92 31.97
C LYS A 290 -8.57 -54.27 31.49
N ILE A 291 -8.39 -54.66 30.22
CA ILE A 291 -9.05 -55.87 29.64
C ILE A 291 -8.13 -57.12 29.53
N TYR A 292 -6.89 -57.09 30.02
CA TYR A 292 -5.85 -58.08 29.65
C TYR A 292 -5.69 -59.34 30.56
N GLN A 293 -6.44 -59.54 31.66
CA GLN A 293 -6.01 -60.45 32.76
C GLN A 293 -6.76 -61.80 33.01
N GLU A 294 -7.74 -62.26 32.19
CA GLU A 294 -8.65 -63.36 32.63
C GLU A 294 -8.51 -64.79 32.00
N MET A 295 -7.54 -65.12 31.15
CA MET A 295 -7.63 -66.36 30.32
C MET A 295 -7.08 -67.73 30.85
N LEU A 296 -6.42 -67.84 32.02
CA LEU A 296 -5.35 -68.87 32.20
C LEU A 296 -5.64 -70.19 32.97
N GLN A 297 -6.88 -70.59 33.35
CA GLN A 297 -7.09 -71.61 34.42
C GLN A 297 -8.13 -72.77 34.20
N LYS A 298 -8.13 -73.57 33.10
CA LYS A 298 -9.19 -74.63 32.89
C LYS A 298 -8.81 -75.98 32.20
N GLN A 299 -7.79 -76.75 32.61
CA GLN A 299 -7.42 -78.02 31.91
C GLN A 299 -6.79 -79.13 32.83
N GLU A 300 -7.26 -80.41 32.79
CA GLU A 300 -6.44 -81.68 32.89
C GLU A 300 -7.18 -83.07 32.89
N GLU A 301 -7.81 -83.52 33.99
CA GLU A 301 -7.52 -84.82 34.69
C GLU A 301 -7.85 -86.23 34.09
N ILE A 302 -8.99 -86.42 33.42
CA ILE A 302 -10.01 -87.48 33.73
C ILE A 302 -9.67 -89.01 33.59
N ARG A 303 -8.46 -89.45 33.23
CA ARG A 303 -8.21 -90.61 32.33
C ARG A 303 -8.06 -92.08 32.86
N ARG A 304 -8.78 -92.54 33.91
CA ARG A 304 -8.62 -93.84 34.67
C ARG A 304 -8.56 -95.25 33.98
N LYS A 305 -9.59 -96.11 34.14
CA LYS A 305 -9.45 -97.57 34.51
C LYS A 305 -10.29 -98.57 33.68
N GLU A 306 -9.81 -99.83 33.51
CA GLU A 306 -10.54 -101.16 33.50
C GLU A 306 -9.76 -102.30 32.76
N GLU A 307 -9.74 -103.55 33.26
CA GLU A 307 -9.26 -104.81 32.58
C GLU A 307 -9.49 -106.11 33.42
N GLU A 308 -9.22 -107.31 32.84
CA GLU A 308 -8.99 -108.68 33.45
C GLU A 308 -10.07 -109.82 33.43
N LEU A 309 -9.59 -111.09 33.17
CA LEU A 309 -10.02 -112.46 33.61
C LEU A 309 -10.26 -113.56 32.53
N LEU A 310 -9.48 -114.68 32.57
CA LEU A 310 -9.71 -116.00 31.89
C LEU A 310 -8.57 -116.99 32.20
N ASP A 311 -8.81 -118.28 32.52
CA ASP A 311 -7.90 -119.44 32.20
C ASP A 311 -8.43 -120.86 32.59
N ILE A 312 -7.67 -121.93 32.25
CA ILE A 312 -7.77 -123.37 32.65
C ILE A 312 -8.74 -124.28 31.85
N ARG A 313 -8.23 -125.26 31.07
CA ARG A 313 -8.74 -126.66 30.86
C ARG A 313 -7.96 -127.44 29.77
N GLU A 314 -6.76 -127.96 30.07
CA GLU A 314 -5.98 -128.82 29.15
C GLU A 314 -5.35 -130.01 29.91
N THR A 315 -5.19 -131.18 29.24
CA THR A 315 -4.09 -132.19 29.46
C THR A 315 -4.35 -133.55 28.78
N LEU A 316 -5.59 -134.02 28.67
CA LEU A 316 -5.91 -135.43 28.34
C LEU A 316 -5.72 -135.85 26.86
N SER A 317 -5.16 -134.98 26.00
CA SER A 317 -5.11 -135.16 24.54
C SER A 317 -3.85 -135.86 24.01
N LEU A 318 -3.04 -136.51 24.87
CA LEU A 318 -1.63 -136.79 24.59
C LEU A 318 -1.29 -138.14 23.93
N GLU A 319 -2.02 -139.24 24.15
CA GLU A 319 -1.60 -140.56 23.63
C GLU A 319 -2.05 -140.86 22.18
N GLU A 320 -3.18 -140.31 21.71
CA GLU A 320 -3.54 -140.37 20.27
C GLU A 320 -2.57 -139.61 19.36
N VAL A 321 -1.63 -138.86 19.95
CA VAL A 321 -0.64 -138.06 19.22
C VAL A 321 0.40 -138.97 18.56
N GLU A 322 0.95 -139.98 19.25
CA GLU A 322 2.22 -140.62 18.82
C GLU A 322 2.14 -141.41 17.50
N GLN A 323 1.05 -142.14 17.23
CA GLN A 323 0.91 -142.80 15.92
C GLN A 323 0.51 -141.84 14.80
N ARG A 324 -0.12 -140.71 15.15
CA ARG A 324 -0.25 -139.58 14.21
C ARG A 324 1.12 -138.94 13.97
N GLU A 325 2.03 -138.88 14.95
CA GLU A 325 3.36 -138.25 14.80
C GLU A 325 4.19 -138.90 13.69
N GLN A 326 4.22 -140.22 13.53
CA GLN A 326 5.10 -140.82 12.50
C GLN A 326 4.65 -140.55 11.06
N ILE A 327 3.34 -140.61 10.77
CA ILE A 327 2.79 -140.24 9.45
C ILE A 327 2.85 -138.72 9.27
N ARG A 328 2.60 -137.94 10.33
CA ARG A 328 2.88 -136.49 10.35
C ARG A 328 4.35 -136.23 10.05
N GLU A 329 5.31 -136.99 10.56
CA GLU A 329 6.74 -136.77 10.37
C GLU A 329 7.17 -136.93 8.91
N ALA A 330 6.73 -137.98 8.22
CA ALA A 330 7.02 -138.16 6.79
C ALA A 330 6.41 -137.01 5.96
N ALA A 331 5.13 -136.70 6.18
CA ALA A 331 4.46 -135.58 5.53
C ALA A 331 5.08 -134.22 5.90
N ARG A 332 5.57 -134.06 7.14
CA ARG A 332 6.26 -132.87 7.66
C ARG A 332 7.63 -132.74 7.01
N ARG A 333 8.38 -133.82 6.78
CA ARG A 333 9.67 -133.78 6.06
C ARG A 333 9.49 -133.37 4.59
N GLU A 334 8.46 -133.85 3.89
CA GLU A 334 8.15 -133.38 2.53
C GLU A 334 7.60 -131.95 2.50
N ARG A 335 6.68 -131.59 3.40
CA ARG A 335 6.21 -130.21 3.56
C ARG A 335 7.35 -129.27 3.90
N ILE A 336 8.29 -129.65 4.78
CA ILE A 336 9.50 -128.87 5.07
C ILE A 336 10.36 -128.70 3.81
N ARG A 337 10.49 -129.71 2.94
CA ARG A 337 11.23 -129.56 1.68
C ARG A 337 10.55 -128.59 0.71
N LYS A 338 9.25 -128.76 0.47
CA LYS A 338 8.47 -127.84 -0.40
C LYS A 338 8.44 -126.42 0.16
N MET A 339 8.08 -126.27 1.44
CA MET A 339 8.10 -125.00 2.16
C MET A 339 9.50 -124.37 2.19
N LYS A 340 10.59 -125.15 2.21
CA LYS A 340 11.96 -124.62 2.10
C LYS A 340 12.28 -124.15 0.68
N GLN A 341 11.79 -124.82 -0.37
CA GLN A 341 11.93 -124.38 -1.76
C GLN A 341 11.09 -123.12 -2.02
N GLU A 342 9.80 -123.14 -1.65
CA GLU A 342 8.90 -121.98 -1.70
C GLU A 342 9.46 -120.80 -0.86
N MET A 343 10.08 -121.05 0.29
CA MET A 343 10.77 -120.02 1.08
C MET A 343 12.02 -119.47 0.39
N ILE A 344 12.79 -120.31 -0.33
CA ILE A 344 13.96 -119.84 -1.10
C ILE A 344 13.49 -119.01 -2.29
N GLU A 345 12.54 -119.51 -3.07
CA GLU A 345 11.95 -118.81 -4.23
C GLU A 345 11.28 -117.49 -3.81
N ALA A 346 10.52 -117.49 -2.71
CA ALA A 346 9.95 -116.27 -2.14
C ALA A 346 11.03 -115.31 -1.60
N ASN A 347 12.13 -115.81 -1.05
CA ASN A 347 13.26 -114.98 -0.61
C ASN A 347 14.02 -114.36 -1.79
N GLU A 348 14.19 -115.10 -2.89
CA GLU A 348 14.81 -114.63 -4.12
C GLU A 348 13.91 -113.63 -4.86
N ALA A 349 12.61 -113.90 -4.97
CA ALA A 349 11.62 -112.95 -5.47
C ALA A 349 11.56 -111.68 -4.60
N GLN A 350 11.60 -111.82 -3.26
CA GLN A 350 11.63 -110.68 -2.34
C GLN A 350 12.96 -109.88 -2.47
N LYS A 351 14.10 -110.54 -2.69
CA LYS A 351 15.38 -109.87 -2.98
C LYS A 351 15.35 -109.12 -4.31
N GLY A 352 14.81 -109.74 -5.36
CA GLY A 352 14.61 -109.10 -6.67
C GLY A 352 13.70 -107.88 -6.57
N TYR A 353 12.56 -108.02 -5.90
CA TYR A 353 11.64 -106.91 -5.64
C TYR A 353 12.28 -105.79 -4.82
N LYS A 354 12.99 -106.12 -3.72
CA LYS A 354 13.73 -105.13 -2.92
C LYS A 354 14.81 -104.42 -3.72
N SER A 355 15.55 -105.14 -4.57
CA SER A 355 16.58 -104.53 -5.42
C SER A 355 15.98 -103.65 -6.52
N ALA A 356 14.83 -104.01 -7.08
CA ALA A 356 14.12 -103.19 -8.06
C ALA A 356 13.53 -101.92 -7.41
N LEU A 357 12.94 -102.06 -6.22
CA LEU A 357 12.44 -100.94 -5.43
C LEU A 357 13.58 -99.98 -5.06
N GLN A 358 14.72 -100.49 -4.57
CA GLN A 358 15.90 -99.67 -4.28
C GLN A 358 16.46 -98.94 -5.52
N GLN A 359 16.36 -99.54 -6.71
CA GLN A 359 16.74 -98.86 -7.95
C GLN A 359 15.75 -97.76 -8.34
N GLN A 360 14.44 -97.96 -8.13
CA GLN A 360 13.43 -96.93 -8.33
C GLN A 360 13.58 -95.80 -7.32
N GLU A 361 13.71 -96.10 -6.02
CA GLU A 361 13.99 -95.15 -4.95
C GLU A 361 15.26 -94.33 -5.25
N ALA A 362 16.33 -94.96 -5.73
CA ALA A 362 17.57 -94.26 -6.11
C ALA A 362 17.39 -93.33 -7.33
N LEU A 363 16.56 -93.70 -8.32
CA LEU A 363 16.23 -92.83 -9.45
C LEU A 363 15.34 -91.66 -9.03
N GLU A 364 14.32 -91.91 -8.20
CA GLU A 364 13.46 -90.88 -7.61
C GLU A 364 14.26 -89.91 -6.72
N GLU A 365 15.22 -90.41 -5.93
CA GLU A 365 16.16 -89.58 -5.19
C GLU A 365 17.03 -88.71 -6.10
N LEU A 366 17.52 -89.24 -7.23
CA LEU A 366 18.31 -88.46 -8.19
C LEU A 366 17.47 -87.37 -8.87
N GLU A 367 16.24 -87.68 -9.28
CA GLU A 367 15.30 -86.69 -9.79
C GLU A 367 14.94 -85.63 -8.74
N LEU A 368 14.71 -86.04 -7.49
CA LEU A 368 14.42 -85.12 -6.39
C LEU A 368 15.62 -84.21 -6.11
N ARG A 369 16.84 -84.75 -6.09
CA ARG A 369 18.08 -83.96 -5.94
C ARG A 369 18.24 -82.96 -7.10
N GLN A 370 17.97 -83.36 -8.34
CA GLN A 370 17.99 -82.46 -9.50
C GLN A 370 16.94 -81.34 -9.38
N LYS A 371 15.68 -81.69 -9.06
CA LYS A 371 14.59 -80.72 -8.84
C LYS A 371 14.89 -79.75 -7.68
N MET A 372 15.56 -80.23 -6.63
CA MET A 372 16.02 -79.40 -5.51
C MET A 372 17.19 -78.49 -5.91
N LEU A 373 18.16 -78.96 -6.69
CA LEU A 373 19.25 -78.14 -7.22
C LEU A 373 18.72 -77.03 -8.15
N GLU A 374 17.86 -77.36 -9.11
CA GLU A 374 17.18 -76.35 -9.95
C GLU A 374 16.39 -75.34 -9.13
N ARG A 375 15.75 -75.79 -8.04
CA ARG A 375 15.03 -74.91 -7.13
C ARG A 375 15.98 -73.96 -6.41
N TYR A 376 17.10 -74.45 -5.86
CA TYR A 376 18.10 -73.62 -5.20
C TYR A 376 18.77 -72.64 -6.17
N GLU A 377 19.02 -73.03 -7.42
CA GLU A 377 19.52 -72.12 -8.46
C GLU A 377 18.51 -71.00 -8.75
N ARG A 378 17.23 -71.34 -8.96
CA ARG A 378 16.16 -70.35 -9.16
C ARG A 378 15.93 -69.45 -7.94
N GLU A 379 16.07 -69.97 -6.72
CA GLU A 379 15.99 -69.18 -5.49
C GLU A 379 17.21 -68.26 -5.32
N ALA A 380 18.42 -68.73 -5.64
CA ALA A 380 19.64 -67.92 -5.61
C ALA A 380 19.68 -66.84 -6.72
N GLU A 381 19.13 -67.10 -7.90
CA GLU A 381 18.93 -66.09 -8.94
C GLU A 381 17.99 -64.98 -8.48
N LYS A 382 16.83 -65.35 -7.91
CA LYS A 382 15.89 -64.38 -7.32
C LYS A 382 16.54 -63.58 -6.19
N GLU A 383 17.29 -64.21 -5.29
CA GLU A 383 17.98 -63.50 -4.20
C GLU A 383 19.01 -62.49 -4.75
N ARG A 384 19.75 -62.87 -5.81
CA ARG A 384 20.68 -61.95 -6.50
C ARG A 384 19.95 -60.79 -7.16
N GLU A 385 18.81 -61.02 -7.78
CA GLU A 385 17.97 -59.96 -8.37
C GLU A 385 17.38 -59.03 -7.31
N GLU A 386 16.84 -59.56 -6.21
CA GLU A 386 16.32 -58.79 -5.09
C GLU A 386 17.42 -58.01 -4.35
N ALA A 387 18.63 -58.57 -4.23
CA ALA A 387 19.79 -57.86 -3.71
C ALA A 387 20.22 -56.71 -4.63
N ARG A 388 20.23 -56.93 -5.96
CA ARG A 388 20.46 -55.87 -6.95
C ARG A 388 19.38 -54.80 -6.91
N ARG A 389 18.10 -55.18 -6.77
CA ARG A 389 16.96 -54.25 -6.68
C ARG A 389 17.06 -53.38 -5.43
N ARG A 390 17.27 -53.99 -4.25
CA ARG A 390 17.52 -53.28 -2.98
C ARG A 390 18.72 -52.34 -3.08
N ALA A 391 19.82 -52.77 -3.70
CA ALA A 391 20.99 -51.91 -3.90
C ALA A 391 20.71 -50.73 -4.85
N ALA A 392 19.88 -50.91 -5.88
CA ALA A 392 19.46 -49.84 -6.79
C ALA A 392 18.47 -48.87 -6.10
N GLU A 393 17.49 -49.38 -5.35
CA GLU A 393 16.55 -48.58 -4.55
C GLU A 393 17.31 -47.71 -3.51
N MET A 394 18.27 -48.29 -2.79
CA MET A 394 19.10 -47.58 -1.82
C MET A 394 19.99 -46.50 -2.47
N ARG A 395 20.52 -46.76 -3.68
CA ARG A 395 21.24 -45.74 -4.47
C ARG A 395 20.31 -44.61 -4.90
N ALA A 396 19.16 -44.92 -5.49
CA ALA A 396 18.20 -43.92 -5.91
C ALA A 396 17.69 -43.06 -4.74
N HIS A 397 17.44 -43.66 -3.57
CA HIS A 397 17.11 -42.93 -2.35
C HIS A 397 18.25 -42.03 -1.88
N ARG A 398 19.50 -42.52 -1.89
CA ARG A 398 20.69 -41.73 -1.56
C ARG A 398 20.85 -40.54 -2.50
N ASP A 399 20.77 -40.76 -3.82
CA ASP A 399 20.89 -39.72 -4.84
C ASP A 399 19.76 -38.68 -4.70
N ALA A 400 18.54 -39.11 -4.34
CA ALA A 400 17.43 -38.21 -4.05
C ALA A 400 17.65 -37.36 -2.78
N VAL A 401 18.21 -37.95 -1.72
CA VAL A 401 18.59 -37.20 -0.50
C VAL A 401 19.75 -36.23 -0.76
N GLU A 402 20.74 -36.62 -1.56
CA GLU A 402 21.85 -35.75 -1.97
C GLU A 402 21.33 -34.58 -2.83
N LYS A 403 20.41 -34.81 -3.78
CA LYS A 403 19.70 -33.75 -4.52
C LYS A 403 18.89 -32.83 -3.59
N GLN A 404 18.04 -33.36 -2.72
CA GLN A 404 17.30 -32.56 -1.74
C GLN A 404 18.20 -31.75 -0.80
N ARG A 405 19.45 -32.17 -0.59
CA ARG A 405 20.45 -31.40 0.16
C ARG A 405 21.05 -30.29 -0.70
N GLN A 406 21.36 -30.56 -1.96
CA GLN A 406 21.80 -29.55 -2.93
C GLN A 406 20.72 -28.49 -3.15
N ASP A 407 19.48 -28.88 -3.45
CA ASP A 407 18.34 -27.97 -3.62
C ASP A 407 18.16 -27.05 -2.40
N ARG A 408 18.28 -27.59 -1.17
CA ARG A 408 18.21 -26.79 0.06
C ARG A 408 19.38 -25.84 0.25
N LEU A 409 20.60 -26.23 -0.14
CA LEU A 409 21.77 -25.35 -0.13
C LEU A 409 21.62 -24.24 -1.18
N ASP A 410 21.18 -24.57 -2.39
CA ASP A 410 20.92 -23.61 -3.47
C ASP A 410 19.82 -22.63 -3.09
N MET A 411 18.74 -23.08 -2.44
CA MET A 411 17.71 -22.19 -1.90
C MET A 411 18.25 -21.29 -0.79
N TYR A 412 19.11 -21.80 0.10
CA TYR A 412 19.76 -20.99 1.14
C TYR A 412 20.70 -19.93 0.55
N TYR A 413 21.53 -20.29 -0.44
CA TYR A 413 22.42 -19.34 -1.11
C TYR A 413 21.63 -18.29 -1.88
N LYS A 414 20.58 -18.68 -2.63
CA LYS A 414 19.68 -17.72 -3.32
C LYS A 414 18.97 -16.79 -2.34
N ALA A 415 18.50 -17.29 -1.20
CA ALA A 415 17.89 -16.46 -0.17
C ALA A 415 18.91 -15.48 0.44
N GLN A 416 20.15 -15.91 0.69
CA GLN A 416 21.22 -15.04 1.18
C GLN A 416 21.67 -14.00 0.14
N GLU A 417 21.68 -14.35 -1.15
CA GLU A 417 21.93 -13.41 -2.24
C GLU A 417 20.80 -12.37 -2.35
N GLN A 418 19.54 -12.80 -2.27
CA GLN A 418 18.37 -11.92 -2.21
C GLN A 418 18.41 -10.99 -0.99
N GLU A 419 18.72 -11.50 0.21
CA GLU A 419 18.87 -10.70 1.43
C GLU A 419 19.99 -9.66 1.29
N LYS A 420 21.12 -10.01 0.67
CA LYS A 420 22.21 -9.07 0.35
C LYS A 420 21.78 -8.02 -0.67
N GLU A 421 21.09 -8.41 -1.74
CA GLU A 421 20.55 -7.47 -2.73
C GLU A 421 19.52 -6.53 -2.11
N GLU A 422 18.62 -7.03 -1.26
CA GLU A 422 17.63 -6.23 -0.54
C GLU A 422 18.29 -5.28 0.44
N ALA A 423 19.30 -5.72 1.21
CA ALA A 423 20.07 -4.86 2.09
C ALA A 423 20.81 -3.75 1.33
N VAL A 424 21.43 -4.06 0.17
CA VAL A 424 22.07 -3.05 -0.69
C VAL A 424 21.04 -2.09 -1.29
N ARG A 425 19.86 -2.58 -1.71
CA ARG A 425 18.76 -1.72 -2.19
C ARG A 425 18.28 -0.79 -1.07
N GLN A 426 18.03 -1.31 0.14
CA GLN A 426 17.64 -0.50 1.30
C GLN A 426 18.69 0.57 1.62
N GLN A 427 19.98 0.22 1.64
CA GLN A 427 21.06 1.19 1.83
C GLN A 427 21.06 2.29 0.75
N LEU A 428 20.86 1.94 -0.52
CA LEU A 428 20.75 2.90 -1.62
C LEU A 428 19.49 3.78 -1.51
N GLU A 429 18.37 3.25 -1.04
CA GLU A 429 17.14 4.00 -0.80
C GLU A 429 17.24 4.95 0.40
N ASP A 430 17.88 4.52 1.49
CA ASP A 430 18.18 5.36 2.66
C ASP A 430 19.21 6.45 2.32
N GLU A 431 20.26 6.12 1.56
CA GLU A 431 21.20 7.12 1.04
C GLU A 431 20.48 8.13 0.13
N PHE A 432 19.62 7.67 -0.78
CA PHE A 432 18.83 8.55 -1.64
C PHE A 432 17.92 9.45 -0.81
N ARG A 433 17.22 8.89 0.18
CA ARG A 433 16.38 9.66 1.11
C ARG A 433 17.18 10.70 1.88
N GLU A 434 18.32 10.35 2.46
CA GLU A 434 19.19 11.28 3.19
C GLU A 434 19.80 12.36 2.28
N ARG A 435 20.06 12.07 0.99
CA ARG A 435 20.47 13.08 0.00
C ARG A 435 19.32 14.04 -0.32
N VAL A 436 18.12 13.52 -0.62
CA VAL A 436 16.91 14.31 -0.90
C VAL A 436 16.56 15.20 0.29
N VAL A 437 16.60 14.66 1.51
CA VAL A 437 16.33 15.41 2.75
C VAL A 437 17.37 16.53 2.94
N ARG A 438 18.67 16.26 2.74
CA ARG A 438 19.72 17.29 2.83
C ARG A 438 19.58 18.38 1.76
N GLU A 439 19.26 18.02 0.52
CA GLU A 439 19.00 19.00 -0.54
C GLU A 439 17.74 19.84 -0.28
N ALA A 440 16.65 19.21 0.15
CA ALA A 440 15.41 19.90 0.49
C ALA A 440 15.60 20.87 1.68
N ALA A 441 16.31 20.42 2.72
CA ALA A 441 16.66 21.25 3.87
C ALA A 441 17.50 22.46 3.44
N ARG A 442 18.52 22.23 2.60
CA ARG A 442 19.37 23.31 2.05
C ARG A 442 18.57 24.31 1.23
N ARG A 443 17.72 23.85 0.29
CA ARG A 443 16.87 24.74 -0.53
C ARG A 443 15.92 25.55 0.35
N LEU A 444 15.33 24.95 1.38
CA LEU A 444 14.44 25.64 2.31
C LEU A 444 15.18 26.71 3.12
N LEU A 445 16.40 26.42 3.59
CA LEU A 445 17.25 27.40 4.28
C LEU A 445 17.70 28.54 3.35
N GLU A 446 18.06 28.24 2.10
CA GLU A 446 18.44 29.24 1.09
C GLU A 446 17.25 30.16 0.74
N GLN A 447 16.04 29.62 0.58
CA GLN A 447 14.81 30.39 0.30
C GLN A 447 14.39 31.33 1.44
N HIS A 448 14.65 30.94 2.70
CA HIS A 448 14.23 31.72 3.88
C HIS A 448 15.37 32.45 4.58
N LYS A 449 16.53 32.58 3.92
CA LYS A 449 17.76 33.16 4.48
C LYS A 449 17.55 34.53 5.13
N ASP A 450 16.89 35.47 4.44
CA ASP A 450 16.66 36.85 4.91
C ASP A 450 15.79 36.93 6.18
N VAL A 451 14.99 35.88 6.43
CA VAL A 451 14.15 35.77 7.63
C VAL A 451 14.96 35.19 8.78
N ILE A 452 15.79 34.18 8.50
CA ILE A 452 16.74 33.61 9.47
C ILE A 452 17.75 34.67 9.92
N GLU A 453 18.28 35.50 9.02
CA GLU A 453 19.22 36.57 9.37
C GLU A 453 18.56 37.68 10.22
N SER A 454 17.28 37.99 9.96
CA SER A 454 16.53 38.95 10.79
C SER A 454 16.12 38.40 12.16
N TYR A 455 16.06 37.07 12.31
CA TYR A 455 15.75 36.40 13.57
C TYR A 455 17.05 36.16 14.34
N GLY A 456 17.39 37.03 15.30
CA GLY A 456 18.72 37.17 15.91
C GLY A 456 19.39 35.94 16.56
N GLY A 457 18.73 34.78 16.58
CA GLY A 457 19.38 33.48 16.75
C GLY A 457 19.78 32.90 15.39
N GLY A 458 20.97 33.28 14.89
CA GLY A 458 21.47 32.89 13.56
C GLY A 458 21.58 31.38 13.32
N LEU A 459 21.98 31.00 12.10
CA LEU A 459 21.95 29.65 11.49
C LEU A 459 22.33 28.43 12.36
N ARG A 460 23.06 28.61 13.47
CA ARG A 460 23.37 27.57 14.47
C ARG A 460 22.12 26.82 14.98
N ASN A 461 20.98 27.49 15.15
CA ASN A 461 19.73 26.85 15.61
C ASN A 461 19.00 26.03 14.52
N PHE A 462 19.47 26.12 13.28
CA PHE A 462 18.86 25.57 12.07
C PHE A 462 19.76 24.57 11.34
N GLN A 463 20.90 24.19 11.93
CA GLN A 463 21.73 23.10 11.40
C GLN A 463 20.99 21.76 11.44
N PHE A 464 21.34 20.89 10.49
CA PHE A 464 20.60 19.70 10.08
C PHE A 464 21.49 18.46 10.17
#